data_AF-A0A1Z8LZX9-F1
#
_entry.id   AF-A0A1Z8LZX9-F1
#
_cell.length_a   1.000
_cell.length_b   1.000
_cell.length_c   1.000
_cell.angle_alpha   90.00
_cell.angle_beta   90.00
_cell.angle_gamma   90.00
#
_symmetry.space_group_name_H-M   'P 1'
#
loop_
_entity.id
_entity.type
_entity.pdbx_description
1 polymer ?
#
loop_
_entity_poly.entity_id
_entity_poly.type
_entity_poly.pdbx_seq_one_letter_code
_entity_poly.pdbx_strand_id
1 'polypeptide(L)'
;MLLQGICDARRVRALYVPAAYATMDRCVCFTSKPCQFAGPKRMSESQSLQYKRVVLKLSGESLAGSGGRGISGKEMSEIAGQIEQAHRSGCQIAIVIGGGNILRGAQFSGTNALVQEATAHYMGMLATVINSLAMQDAIEALGLDTRVMSAVPVDKIAETFIRRRAIRHLEKGRVIILAAGIGNPFVTTDTAAAQRALEIDADVVLKATRVDGVYSDDPEKNPHAVLYDRLTYREVNEKQLKVMDATAIALCQEHSKPILVFNFKKAGSIVQAISGKTVGTWIGAE
;
A
#
# COMPACT_ATOMS: atom_id res chain seq x y z
N MET A 1 4.36 27.74 -56.33
CA MET A 1 4.20 26.43 -56.95
C MET A 1 3.28 25.62 -56.03
N LEU A 2 1.98 25.93 -56.12
CA LEU A 2 0.89 25.05 -56.60
C LEU A 2 0.63 23.90 -55.61
N LEU A 3 -0.40 24.02 -54.73
CA LEU A 3 -1.84 23.70 -54.96
C LEU A 3 -2.03 22.17 -54.99
N GLN A 4 -2.95 21.48 -54.30
CA GLN A 4 -4.33 21.69 -53.84
C GLN A 4 -4.66 20.53 -52.87
N GLY A 5 -5.70 20.48 -52.02
CA GLY A 5 -6.90 21.31 -51.81
C GLY A 5 -7.44 21.05 -50.38
N ILE A 6 -8.09 21.99 -49.68
CA ILE A 6 -9.48 22.50 -49.89
C ILE A 6 -10.49 21.37 -49.61
N CYS A 7 -11.48 21.45 -48.69
CA CYS A 7 -12.35 22.51 -48.13
C CYS A 7 -12.52 22.29 -46.60
N ASP A 8 -12.48 23.29 -45.70
CA ASP A 8 -13.44 24.40 -45.48
C ASP A 8 -14.87 23.88 -45.18
N ALA A 9 -15.63 24.31 -44.18
CA ALA A 9 -15.62 25.58 -43.47
C ALA A 9 -16.61 25.53 -42.28
N ARG A 10 -16.36 26.42 -41.31
CA ARG A 10 -17.35 27.30 -40.65
C ARG A 10 -18.22 26.69 -39.53
N ARG A 11 -17.99 27.13 -38.27
CA ARG A 11 -18.54 28.34 -37.59
C ARG A 11 -19.92 27.99 -36.97
N VAL A 12 -20.34 28.36 -35.76
CA VAL A 12 -20.04 29.46 -34.83
C VAL A 12 -20.47 29.02 -33.41
N ARG A 13 -19.83 29.63 -32.40
CA ARG A 13 -20.23 29.77 -30.99
C ARG A 13 -21.73 30.01 -30.73
N ALA A 14 -22.14 29.69 -29.50
CA ALA A 14 -23.12 30.35 -28.61
C ALA A 14 -23.99 29.28 -27.93
N LEU A 15 -24.47 29.35 -26.68
CA LEU A 15 -24.46 30.34 -25.62
C LEU A 15 -24.94 29.61 -24.35
N TYR A 16 -24.61 30.18 -23.22
CA TYR A 16 -25.00 29.81 -21.86
C TYR A 16 -26.40 30.38 -21.56
N VAL A 17 -27.40 29.59 -21.12
CA VAL A 17 -28.58 30.06 -20.34
C VAL A 17 -29.17 28.89 -19.50
N PRO A 18 -29.63 29.11 -18.24
CA PRO A 18 -30.11 28.08 -17.31
C PRO A 18 -31.65 28.01 -17.12
N ALA A 19 -32.08 26.96 -16.40
CA ALA A 19 -33.24 26.81 -15.52
C ALA A 19 -34.70 26.69 -16.06
N ALA A 20 -35.44 25.85 -15.33
CA ALA A 20 -36.87 25.88 -15.00
C ALA A 20 -37.88 25.10 -15.86
N TYR A 21 -38.51 24.13 -15.18
CA TYR A 21 -39.93 23.76 -15.20
C TYR A 21 -40.69 23.86 -16.52
N ALA A 22 -40.97 22.70 -17.12
CA ALA A 22 -42.08 22.53 -18.04
C ALA A 22 -42.95 21.34 -17.58
N THR A 23 -44.19 21.67 -17.25
CA THR A 23 -45.34 20.82 -17.00
C THR A 23 -45.55 19.84 -18.16
N MET A 24 -45.57 18.53 -17.88
CA MET A 24 -46.00 17.53 -18.85
C MET A 24 -47.51 17.35 -18.77
N ASP A 25 -48.18 17.92 -19.76
CA ASP A 25 -49.53 17.59 -20.15
C ASP A 25 -49.63 16.17 -20.74
N ARG A 26 -50.81 15.61 -20.55
CA ARG A 26 -51.22 14.23 -20.84
C ARG A 26 -51.02 13.86 -22.31
N CYS A 27 -50.41 12.70 -22.55
CA CYS A 27 -50.69 11.91 -23.74
C CYS A 27 -50.99 10.47 -23.31
N VAL A 28 -52.25 10.07 -23.46
CA VAL A 28 -52.80 8.77 -23.12
C VAL A 28 -52.66 7.88 -24.34
N CYS A 29 -51.76 6.89 -24.28
CA CYS A 29 -51.76 5.76 -25.20
C CYS A 29 -51.93 4.46 -24.41
N PHE A 30 -53.13 3.90 -24.50
CA PHE A 30 -53.51 2.56 -24.04
C PHE A 30 -52.75 1.50 -24.85
N THR A 31 -51.74 0.87 -24.28
CA THR A 31 -51.40 -0.53 -24.57
C THR A 31 -50.91 -1.21 -23.28
N SER A 32 -51.47 -2.39 -23.02
CA SER A 32 -51.50 -3.05 -21.72
C SER A 32 -50.33 -4.01 -21.49
N LYS A 33 -49.12 -3.48 -21.25
CA LYS A 33 -48.03 -4.22 -20.57
C LYS A 33 -47.19 -3.27 -19.72
N PRO A 34 -47.03 -3.49 -18.40
CA PRO A 34 -46.11 -2.69 -17.61
C PRO A 34 -44.68 -3.03 -18.03
N CYS A 35 -44.00 -2.06 -18.64
CA CYS A 35 -42.56 -2.12 -18.85
C CYS A 35 -41.90 -1.99 -17.47
N GLN A 36 -41.56 -3.13 -16.86
CA GLN A 36 -40.79 -3.16 -15.62
C GLN A 36 -39.39 -2.62 -15.93
N PHE A 37 -39.15 -1.35 -15.64
CA PHE A 37 -37.80 -0.85 -15.47
C PHE A 37 -37.18 -1.59 -14.28
N ALA A 38 -36.40 -2.61 -14.56
CA ALA A 38 -35.48 -3.19 -13.60
C ALA A 38 -34.43 -2.11 -13.28
N GLY A 39 -34.70 -1.31 -12.26
CA GLY A 39 -33.67 -0.47 -11.64
C GLY A 39 -32.45 -1.33 -11.28
N PRO A 40 -31.24 -0.75 -11.29
CA PRO A 40 -30.04 -1.52 -10.97
C PRO A 40 -30.26 -2.22 -9.63
N LYS A 41 -30.20 -3.56 -9.67
CA LYS A 41 -30.25 -4.39 -8.47
C LYS A 41 -29.20 -3.81 -7.51
N ARG A 42 -29.64 -3.25 -6.38
CA ARG A 42 -28.73 -3.00 -5.26
C ARG A 42 -28.10 -4.35 -4.95
N MET A 43 -26.81 -4.47 -5.18
CA MET A 43 -26.03 -5.57 -4.63
C MET A 43 -26.11 -5.43 -3.11
N SER A 44 -27.06 -6.15 -2.54
CA SER A 44 -27.24 -6.34 -1.12
C SER A 44 -26.30 -7.45 -0.68
N GLU A 45 -25.22 -7.05 -0.02
CA GLU A 45 -24.58 -7.73 1.13
C GLU A 45 -23.36 -6.88 1.46
N SER A 46 -23.48 -6.00 2.46
CA SER A 46 -22.30 -5.34 3.03
C SER A 46 -21.49 -6.41 3.77
N GLN A 47 -20.57 -7.07 3.07
CA GLN A 47 -19.51 -7.80 3.76
C GLN A 47 -18.81 -6.80 4.68
N SER A 48 -18.95 -7.00 5.99
CA SER A 48 -18.25 -6.18 6.97
C SER A 48 -16.75 -6.38 6.77
N LEU A 49 -16.05 -5.30 6.44
CA LEU A 49 -14.60 -5.30 6.34
C LEU A 49 -13.99 -5.82 7.65
N GLN A 50 -13.13 -6.84 7.58
CA GLN A 50 -12.40 -7.32 8.76
C GLN A 50 -11.50 -6.23 9.35
N TYR A 51 -10.84 -5.47 8.46
CA TYR A 51 -10.01 -4.33 8.82
C TYR A 51 -10.56 -3.08 8.15
N LYS A 52 -10.77 -2.04 8.96
CA LYS A 52 -11.07 -0.69 8.47
C LYS A 52 -9.80 -0.05 7.90
N ARG A 53 -8.65 -0.27 8.55
CA ARG A 53 -7.37 0.35 8.19
C ARG A 53 -6.21 -0.59 8.39
N VAL A 54 -5.27 -0.60 7.45
CA VAL A 54 -4.08 -1.46 7.49
C VAL A 54 -2.81 -0.65 7.22
N VAL A 55 -1.69 -1.11 7.75
CA VAL A 55 -0.36 -0.74 7.26
C VAL A 55 0.22 -1.92 6.49
N LEU A 56 0.38 -1.76 5.17
CA LEU A 56 1.08 -2.71 4.31
C LEU A 56 2.56 -2.36 4.25
N LYS A 57 3.40 -3.16 4.89
CA LYS A 57 4.85 -3.03 4.85
C LYS A 57 5.43 -3.88 3.73
N LEU A 58 6.07 -3.22 2.77
CA LEU A 58 6.83 -3.83 1.68
C LEU A 58 8.34 -3.70 1.96
N SER A 59 9.11 -4.75 1.74
CA SER A 59 10.58 -4.61 1.68
C SER A 59 10.98 -3.91 0.38
N GLY A 60 12.08 -3.14 0.37
CA GLY A 60 12.54 -2.48 -0.85
C GLY A 60 12.89 -3.49 -1.96
N GLU A 61 13.47 -4.62 -1.56
CA GLU A 61 13.75 -5.76 -2.45
C GLU A 61 12.50 -6.30 -3.15
N SER A 62 11.31 -6.05 -2.62
CA SER A 62 10.04 -6.44 -3.27
C SER A 62 9.80 -5.69 -4.58
N LEU A 63 10.42 -4.52 -4.76
CA LEU A 63 10.33 -3.73 -5.99
C LEU A 63 11.43 -4.07 -6.99
N ALA A 64 12.45 -4.84 -6.60
CA ALA A 64 13.49 -5.28 -7.52
C ALA A 64 13.09 -6.60 -8.18
N GLY A 65 13.49 -6.79 -9.44
CA GLY A 65 13.42 -8.10 -10.09
C GLY A 65 14.29 -9.14 -9.36
N SER A 66 14.06 -10.43 -9.62
CA SER A 66 14.82 -11.54 -9.00
C SER A 66 16.32 -11.34 -9.14
N GLY A 67 17.03 -11.21 -8.01
CA GLY A 67 18.49 -10.99 -7.96
C GLY A 67 18.96 -9.60 -8.41
N GLY A 68 18.05 -8.69 -8.77
CA GLY A 68 18.36 -7.37 -9.31
C GLY A 68 18.48 -6.26 -8.26
N ARG A 69 18.90 -5.07 -8.72
CA ARG A 69 18.84 -3.80 -8.00
C ARG A 69 17.88 -2.84 -8.71
N GLY A 70 17.51 -1.75 -8.03
CA GLY A 70 16.63 -0.73 -8.59
C GLY A 70 15.15 -1.09 -8.51
N ILE A 71 14.36 -0.57 -9.44
CA ILE A 71 12.90 -0.69 -9.45
C ILE A 71 12.47 -1.36 -10.76
N SER A 72 11.80 -2.50 -10.64
CA SER A 72 11.24 -3.26 -11.75
C SER A 72 9.80 -2.80 -12.01
N GLY A 73 9.52 -2.36 -13.25
CA GLY A 73 8.16 -1.99 -13.65
C GLY A 73 7.17 -3.13 -13.49
N LYS A 74 7.59 -4.37 -13.81
CA LYS A 74 6.74 -5.57 -13.65
C LYS A 74 6.32 -5.80 -12.19
N GLU A 75 7.30 -5.81 -11.28
CA GLU A 75 7.06 -6.05 -9.84
C GLU A 75 6.15 -4.99 -9.24
N MET A 76 6.44 -3.74 -9.60
CA MET A 76 5.65 -2.58 -9.17
C MET A 76 4.22 -2.63 -9.70
N SER A 77 4.01 -2.96 -10.97
CA SER A 77 2.68 -3.11 -11.56
C SER A 77 1.88 -4.26 -10.92
N GLU A 78 2.51 -5.40 -10.63
CA GLU A 78 1.87 -6.52 -9.94
C GLU A 78 1.41 -6.13 -8.52
N ILE A 79 2.26 -5.45 -7.77
CA ILE A 79 1.94 -4.97 -6.41
C ILE A 79 0.84 -3.90 -6.47
N ALA A 80 0.96 -2.90 -7.35
CA ALA A 80 -0.04 -1.84 -7.51
C ALA A 80 -1.41 -2.40 -7.91
N GLY A 81 -1.46 -3.39 -8.81
CA GLY A 81 -2.69 -4.07 -9.20
C GLY A 81 -3.37 -4.79 -8.05
N GLN A 82 -2.60 -5.43 -7.16
CA GLN A 82 -3.15 -6.05 -5.96
C GLN A 82 -3.64 -5.03 -4.93
N ILE A 83 -2.94 -3.90 -4.77
CA ILE A 83 -3.37 -2.80 -3.89
C ILE A 83 -4.68 -2.20 -4.40
N GLU A 84 -4.80 -1.99 -5.71
CA GLU A 84 -6.03 -1.48 -6.33
C GLU A 84 -7.22 -2.40 -6.08
N GLN A 85 -7.03 -3.71 -6.30
CA GLN A 85 -8.06 -4.70 -6.02
C GLN A 85 -8.46 -4.73 -4.55
N ALA A 86 -7.49 -4.63 -3.62
CA ALA A 86 -7.77 -4.62 -2.20
C ALA A 86 -8.47 -3.34 -1.76
N HIS A 87 -8.13 -2.19 -2.36
CA HIS A 87 -8.75 -0.89 -2.09
C HIS A 87 -10.24 -0.86 -2.41
N ARG A 88 -10.68 -1.58 -3.46
CA ARG A 88 -12.11 -1.71 -3.83
C ARG A 88 -13.00 -2.27 -2.71
N SER A 89 -12.41 -2.96 -1.72
CA SER A 89 -13.16 -3.42 -0.54
C SER A 89 -13.64 -2.26 0.36
N GLY A 90 -13.04 -1.07 0.24
CA GLY A 90 -13.27 0.08 1.13
C GLY A 90 -12.26 0.15 2.30
N CYS A 91 -11.31 -0.76 2.38
CA CYS A 91 -10.24 -0.71 3.37
C CYS A 91 -9.33 0.51 3.15
N GLN A 92 -8.96 1.20 4.24
CA GLN A 92 -8.00 2.30 4.23
C GLN A 92 -6.58 1.75 4.25
N ILE A 93 -5.79 2.01 3.20
CA ILE A 93 -4.47 1.40 3.03
C ILE A 93 -3.38 2.46 3.21
N ALA A 94 -2.50 2.24 4.18
CA ALA A 94 -1.23 2.93 4.31
C ALA A 94 -0.08 1.98 3.94
N ILE A 95 0.89 2.45 3.18
CA ILE A 95 2.02 1.65 2.69
C ILE A 95 3.31 2.16 3.31
N VAL A 96 4.18 1.26 3.76
CA VAL A 96 5.56 1.57 4.17
C VAL A 96 6.50 0.75 3.30
N ILE A 97 7.46 1.39 2.63
CA ILE A 97 8.35 0.71 1.68
C ILE A 97 9.81 0.85 2.15
N GLY A 98 10.54 -0.26 2.21
CA GLY A 98 11.98 -0.26 2.49
C GLY A 98 12.83 0.27 1.32
N GLY A 99 14.11 0.56 1.57
CA GLY A 99 15.04 1.14 0.57
C GLY A 99 16.13 0.18 0.06
N GLY A 100 16.11 -1.08 0.50
CA GLY A 100 17.22 -2.03 0.31
C GLY A 100 17.51 -2.46 -1.14
N ASN A 101 16.60 -2.20 -2.08
CA ASN A 101 16.79 -2.40 -3.53
C ASN A 101 17.67 -1.31 -4.18
N ILE A 102 17.68 -0.09 -3.64
CA ILE A 102 18.50 1.02 -4.13
C ILE A 102 19.80 1.07 -3.34
N LEU A 103 19.70 1.00 -2.01
CA LEU A 103 20.85 1.16 -1.13
C LEU A 103 20.79 0.15 0.02
N ARG A 104 21.79 -0.72 0.12
CA ARG A 104 21.96 -1.63 1.25
C ARG A 104 22.96 -1.02 2.23
N GLY A 105 22.47 -0.56 3.38
CA GLY A 105 23.31 0.02 4.45
C GLY A 105 24.48 -0.89 4.85
N ALA A 106 24.27 -2.21 4.82
CA ALA A 106 25.30 -3.23 5.10
C ALA A 106 26.51 -3.18 4.14
N GLN A 107 26.41 -2.53 2.97
CA GLN A 107 27.54 -2.32 2.06
C GLN A 107 28.51 -1.23 2.56
N PHE A 108 28.06 -0.38 3.48
CA PHE A 108 28.86 0.70 4.06
C PHE A 108 29.46 0.34 5.42
N SER A 109 29.01 -0.77 6.04
CA SER A 109 29.44 -1.22 7.37
C SER A 109 30.65 -2.18 7.35
N GLY A 110 31.41 -2.29 6.25
CA GLY A 110 32.56 -3.20 6.14
C GLY A 110 33.63 -2.80 5.11
N THR A 111 34.90 -2.97 5.51
CA THR A 111 36.18 -2.82 4.77
C THR A 111 36.53 -1.46 4.11
N ASN A 112 35.58 -0.56 3.88
CA ASN A 112 35.82 0.75 3.25
C ASN A 112 35.01 1.88 3.91
N ALA A 113 35.05 2.02 5.23
CA ALA A 113 34.18 2.94 5.99
C ALA A 113 34.55 4.43 5.81
N LEU A 114 34.36 4.98 4.61
CA LEU A 114 34.35 6.43 4.36
C LEU A 114 33.04 7.07 4.81
N VAL A 115 31.97 6.29 4.89
CA VAL A 115 30.62 6.77 5.20
C VAL A 115 30.23 6.31 6.61
N GLN A 116 29.87 7.28 7.46
CA GLN A 116 29.35 7.00 8.80
C GLN A 116 28.00 6.26 8.71
N GLU A 117 27.75 5.36 9.66
CA GLU A 117 26.51 4.55 9.67
C GLU A 117 25.24 5.40 9.66
N ALA A 118 25.22 6.48 10.45
CA ALA A 118 24.09 7.43 10.45
C ALA A 118 23.86 8.06 9.07
N THR A 119 24.93 8.39 8.34
CA THR A 119 24.85 8.88 6.95
C THR A 119 24.27 7.81 6.02
N ALA A 120 24.71 6.56 6.14
CA ALA A 120 24.14 5.45 5.36
C ALA A 120 22.64 5.26 5.64
N HIS A 121 22.19 5.47 6.88
CA HIS A 121 20.76 5.45 7.22
C HIS A 121 19.99 6.62 6.59
N TYR A 122 20.55 7.84 6.54
CA TYR A 122 19.94 8.95 5.79
C TYR A 122 19.81 8.63 4.30
N MET A 123 20.85 8.05 3.70
CA MET A 123 20.80 7.61 2.30
C MET A 123 19.72 6.53 2.09
N GLY A 124 19.58 5.59 3.04
CA GLY A 124 18.51 4.59 3.04
C GLY A 124 17.12 5.21 3.14
N MET A 125 16.94 6.25 3.94
CA MET A 125 15.67 6.99 4.03
C MET A 125 15.33 7.67 2.70
N LEU A 126 16.30 8.28 2.02
CA LEU A 126 16.09 8.84 0.68
C LEU A 126 15.72 7.76 -0.35
N ALA A 127 16.33 6.58 -0.27
CA ALA A 127 15.94 5.44 -1.10
C ALA A 127 14.46 5.04 -0.90
N THR A 128 13.94 5.09 0.33
CA THR A 128 12.50 4.85 0.56
C THR A 128 11.61 5.91 -0.09
N VAL A 129 12.06 7.17 -0.16
CA VAL A 129 11.33 8.26 -0.84
C VAL A 129 11.26 7.97 -2.35
N ILE A 130 12.37 7.58 -2.96
CA ILE A 130 12.43 7.21 -4.39
C ILE A 130 11.45 6.06 -4.70
N ASN A 131 11.48 4.99 -3.88
CA ASN A 131 10.53 3.87 -4.03
C ASN A 131 9.07 4.29 -3.85
N SER A 132 8.81 5.23 -2.94
CA SER A 132 7.46 5.71 -2.66
C SER A 132 6.88 6.51 -3.81
N LEU A 133 7.70 7.35 -4.48
CA LEU A 133 7.28 8.08 -5.68
C LEU A 133 6.96 7.12 -6.83
N ALA A 134 7.79 6.12 -7.06
CA ALA A 134 7.54 5.12 -8.10
C ALA A 134 6.23 4.35 -7.84
N MET A 135 6.00 3.93 -6.59
CA MET A 135 4.76 3.24 -6.21
C MET A 135 3.53 4.16 -6.30
N GLN A 136 3.66 5.45 -6.00
CA GLN A 136 2.60 6.44 -6.20
C GLN A 136 2.17 6.46 -7.67
N ASP A 137 3.09 6.65 -8.61
CA ASP A 137 2.77 6.71 -10.04
C ASP A 137 2.12 5.41 -10.53
N ALA A 138 2.60 4.26 -10.05
CA ALA A 138 2.04 2.96 -10.42
C ALA A 138 0.60 2.75 -9.94
N ILE A 139 0.27 3.24 -8.74
CA ILE A 139 -1.10 3.17 -8.20
C ILE A 139 -2.00 4.22 -8.89
N GLU A 140 -1.49 5.43 -9.16
CA GLU A 140 -2.23 6.50 -9.85
C GLU A 140 -2.53 6.13 -11.31
N ALA A 141 -1.64 5.39 -11.98
CA ALA A 141 -1.88 4.84 -13.31
C ALA A 141 -3.07 3.85 -13.34
N LEU A 142 -3.47 3.29 -12.20
CA LEU A 142 -4.64 2.43 -12.05
C LEU A 142 -5.90 3.20 -11.61
N GLY A 143 -5.83 4.54 -11.53
CA GLY A 143 -6.96 5.42 -11.26
C GLY A 143 -7.26 5.67 -9.78
N LEU A 144 -6.36 5.31 -8.86
CA LEU A 144 -6.50 5.61 -7.44
C LEU A 144 -5.80 6.92 -7.06
N ASP A 145 -6.41 7.68 -6.15
CA ASP A 145 -5.76 8.84 -5.54
C ASP A 145 -4.72 8.39 -4.50
N THR A 146 -3.49 8.89 -4.60
CA THR A 146 -2.44 8.58 -3.62
C THR A 146 -1.78 9.82 -3.02
N ARG A 147 -1.15 9.68 -1.85
CA ARG A 147 -0.28 10.72 -1.28
C ARG A 147 0.96 10.13 -0.65
N VAL A 148 2.14 10.57 -1.09
CA VAL A 148 3.41 10.28 -0.43
C VAL A 148 3.61 11.28 0.71
N MET A 149 3.88 10.74 1.91
CA MET A 149 4.17 11.50 3.11
C MET A 149 5.52 11.05 3.69
N SER A 150 6.46 11.97 3.85
CA SER A 150 7.82 11.68 4.32
C SER A 150 8.03 12.11 5.77
N ALA A 151 8.72 11.28 6.55
CA ALA A 151 9.14 11.62 7.92
C ALA A 151 10.21 12.72 7.94
N VAL A 152 11.11 12.73 6.96
CA VAL A 152 12.08 13.82 6.73
C VAL A 152 11.44 14.81 5.75
N PRO A 153 11.41 16.12 6.02
CA PRO A 153 10.90 17.10 5.07
C PRO A 153 11.65 17.04 3.74
N VAL A 154 10.92 16.85 2.64
CA VAL A 154 11.45 16.87 1.27
C VAL A 154 10.56 17.77 0.42
N ASP A 155 10.75 19.08 0.57
CA ASP A 155 9.90 20.10 -0.01
C ASP A 155 9.77 19.93 -1.53
N LYS A 156 8.57 20.21 -2.06
CA LYS A 156 8.16 20.05 -3.47
C LYS A 156 8.09 18.61 -3.98
N ILE A 157 8.62 17.62 -3.25
CA ILE A 157 8.65 16.21 -3.67
C ILE A 157 7.57 15.40 -2.95
N ALA A 158 7.47 15.51 -1.63
CA ALA A 158 6.50 14.78 -0.83
C ALA A 158 5.92 15.65 0.29
N GLU A 159 4.71 15.33 0.76
CA GLU A 159 4.14 16.01 1.93
C GLU A 159 4.95 15.62 3.19
N THR A 160 5.20 16.55 4.10
CA THR A 160 5.71 16.17 5.44
C THR A 160 4.65 15.36 6.19
N PHE A 161 5.06 14.29 6.86
CA PHE A 161 4.13 13.49 7.65
C PHE A 161 3.53 14.32 8.79
N ILE A 162 2.20 14.45 8.77
CA ILE A 162 1.40 15.02 9.85
C ILE A 162 0.27 14.03 10.12
N ARG A 163 0.25 13.42 11.30
CA ARG A 163 -0.72 12.37 11.71
C ARG A 163 -2.16 12.70 11.30
N ARG A 164 -2.65 13.88 11.68
CA ARG A 164 -4.04 14.31 11.41
C ARG A 164 -4.34 14.40 9.91
N ARG A 165 -3.35 14.80 9.10
CA ARG A 165 -3.48 14.88 7.65
C ARG A 165 -3.46 13.50 7.00
N ALA A 166 -2.61 12.59 7.48
CA ALA A 166 -2.57 11.20 7.04
C ALA A 166 -3.93 10.51 7.24
N ILE A 167 -4.50 10.64 8.45
CA ILE A 167 -5.85 10.12 8.76
C ILE A 167 -6.89 10.73 7.82
N ARG A 168 -6.82 12.04 7.55
CA ARG A 168 -7.77 12.71 6.65
C ARG A 168 -7.67 12.24 5.20
N HIS A 169 -6.48 11.89 4.72
CA HIS A 169 -6.31 11.29 3.38
C HIS A 169 -6.95 9.90 3.34
N LEU A 170 -6.70 9.06 4.35
CA LEU A 170 -7.30 7.73 4.48
C LEU A 170 -8.83 7.77 4.55
N GLU A 171 -9.40 8.70 5.32
CA GLU A 171 -10.86 8.91 5.39
C GLU A 171 -11.50 9.30 4.06
N LYS A 172 -10.74 9.95 3.17
CA LYS A 172 -11.17 10.31 1.81
C LYS A 172 -11.01 9.16 0.81
N GLY A 173 -10.59 7.98 1.27
CA GLY A 173 -10.34 6.83 0.42
C GLY A 173 -9.04 6.92 -0.38
N ARG A 174 -8.08 7.77 0.02
CA ARG A 174 -6.77 7.82 -0.65
C ARG A 174 -5.85 6.76 -0.07
N VAL A 175 -5.01 6.18 -0.92
CA VAL A 175 -3.88 5.36 -0.47
C VAL A 175 -2.76 6.30 -0.03
N ILE A 176 -2.19 6.10 1.16
CA ILE A 176 -1.04 6.89 1.60
C ILE A 176 0.23 6.03 1.57
N ILE A 177 1.36 6.64 1.19
CA ILE A 177 2.67 5.99 1.21
C ILE A 177 3.57 6.75 2.16
N LEU A 178 4.05 6.07 3.20
CA LEU A 178 4.81 6.62 4.31
C LEU A 178 6.30 6.34 4.08
N ALA A 179 7.03 7.41 3.75
CA ALA A 179 8.44 7.36 3.37
C ALA A 179 9.35 7.88 4.50
N ALA A 180 10.66 7.66 4.31
CA ALA A 180 11.74 8.02 5.22
C ALA A 180 11.60 7.42 6.64
N GLY A 181 10.90 6.30 6.78
CA GLY A 181 10.71 5.61 8.05
C GLY A 181 10.13 6.53 9.14
N ILE A 182 10.89 6.70 10.23
CA ILE A 182 10.56 7.63 11.32
C ILE A 182 11.41 8.92 11.31
N GLY A 183 12.29 9.07 10.31
CA GLY A 183 13.17 10.23 10.16
C GLY A 183 14.48 10.19 10.96
N ASN A 184 14.71 9.12 11.73
CA ASN A 184 15.89 8.98 12.58
C ASN A 184 16.75 7.78 12.13
N PRO A 185 18.10 7.91 12.15
CA PRO A 185 19.01 6.78 11.97
C PRO A 185 18.84 5.68 13.01
N PHE A 186 19.40 4.49 12.73
CA PHE A 186 19.41 3.31 13.61
C PHE A 186 18.03 2.68 13.85
N VAL A 187 17.05 3.05 13.03
CA VAL A 187 15.70 2.52 13.07
C VAL A 187 15.37 1.84 11.75
N THR A 188 14.77 0.65 11.83
CA THR A 188 14.40 -0.10 10.64
C THR A 188 13.07 0.38 10.06
N THR A 189 12.77 -0.06 8.83
CA THR A 189 11.45 0.16 8.22
C THR A 189 10.35 -0.70 8.85
N ASP A 190 10.71 -1.77 9.55
CA ASP A 190 9.77 -2.61 10.29
C ASP A 190 9.31 -1.87 11.56
N THR A 191 10.23 -1.25 12.31
CA THR A 191 9.91 -0.37 13.44
C THR A 191 9.05 0.81 12.98
N ALA A 192 9.39 1.42 11.83
CA ALA A 192 8.59 2.50 11.27
C ALA A 192 7.17 2.06 10.93
N ALA A 193 6.99 0.87 10.35
CA ALA A 193 5.66 0.34 10.05
C ALA A 193 4.83 0.11 11.32
N ALA A 194 5.43 -0.45 12.37
CA ALA A 194 4.78 -0.60 13.67
C ALA A 194 4.36 0.75 14.26
N GLN A 195 5.28 1.73 14.30
CA GLN A 195 4.98 3.07 14.82
C GLN A 195 3.88 3.76 14.01
N ARG A 196 3.96 3.74 12.67
CA ARG A 196 2.95 4.35 11.82
C ARG A 196 1.58 3.70 12.00
N ALA A 197 1.53 2.38 12.20
CA ALA A 197 0.27 1.68 12.46
C ALA A 197 -0.40 2.15 13.76
N LEU A 198 0.37 2.43 14.81
CA LEU A 198 -0.16 3.02 16.04
C LEU A 198 -0.63 4.46 15.81
N GLU A 199 0.20 5.29 15.16
CA GLU A 199 -0.12 6.70 14.94
C GLU A 199 -1.39 6.88 14.10
N ILE A 200 -1.59 6.06 13.07
CA ILE A 200 -2.78 6.15 12.22
C ILE A 200 -3.92 5.26 12.70
N ASP A 201 -3.85 4.66 13.89
CA ASP A 201 -4.88 3.74 14.39
C ASP A 201 -5.25 2.66 13.36
N ALA A 202 -4.25 1.97 12.80
CA ALA A 202 -4.45 0.84 11.90
C ALA A 202 -4.82 -0.41 12.70
N ASP A 203 -5.64 -1.29 12.15
CA ASP A 203 -6.09 -2.51 12.83
C ASP A 203 -4.99 -3.57 12.87
N VAL A 204 -4.15 -3.65 11.82
CA VAL A 204 -3.11 -4.66 11.66
C VAL A 204 -1.91 -4.14 10.84
N VAL A 205 -0.72 -4.65 11.14
CA VAL A 205 0.49 -4.50 10.31
C VAL A 205 0.61 -5.72 9.39
N LEU A 206 0.49 -5.50 8.09
CA LEU A 206 0.64 -6.53 7.07
C LEU A 206 2.08 -6.52 6.54
N LYS A 207 2.90 -7.49 6.93
CA LYS A 207 4.29 -7.62 6.47
C LYS A 207 4.37 -8.53 5.25
N ALA A 208 4.51 -7.92 4.08
CA ALA A 208 4.72 -8.62 2.83
C ALA A 208 6.16 -9.14 2.71
N THR A 209 6.31 -10.43 2.45
CA THR A 209 7.61 -11.09 2.27
C THR A 209 7.60 -12.00 1.04
N ARG A 210 8.74 -12.61 0.71
CA ARG A 210 8.86 -13.61 -0.38
C ARG A 210 8.56 -15.04 0.07
N VAL A 211 8.50 -15.29 1.38
CA VAL A 211 8.18 -16.58 1.97
C VAL A 211 6.74 -16.59 2.48
N ASP A 212 6.18 -17.78 2.68
CA ASP A 212 4.75 -17.93 2.97
C ASP A 212 4.30 -17.40 4.33
N GLY A 213 5.22 -17.22 5.27
CA GLY A 213 4.96 -16.65 6.59
C GLY A 213 6.21 -16.76 7.45
N VAL A 214 6.02 -16.99 8.74
CA VAL A 214 7.08 -17.22 9.70
C VAL A 214 7.36 -18.72 9.80
N TYR A 215 8.60 -19.08 9.52
CA TYR A 215 9.08 -20.45 9.62
C TYR A 215 9.93 -20.66 10.88
N SER A 216 10.06 -21.91 11.32
CA SER A 216 10.97 -22.31 12.40
C SER A 216 12.45 -22.05 12.10
N ASP A 217 12.81 -22.03 10.82
CA ASP A 217 14.16 -21.73 10.31
C ASP A 217 14.04 -21.14 8.89
N ASP A 218 15.15 -20.74 8.27
CA ASP A 218 15.19 -20.23 6.89
C ASP A 218 14.76 -21.31 5.89
N PRO A 219 13.56 -21.22 5.26
CA PRO A 219 13.05 -22.26 4.37
C PRO A 219 13.83 -22.38 3.06
N GLU A 220 14.65 -21.37 2.72
CA GLU A 220 15.53 -21.45 1.54
C GLU A 220 16.79 -22.28 1.83
N LYS A 221 17.16 -22.46 3.10
CA LYS A 221 18.36 -23.21 3.53
C LYS A 221 18.02 -24.54 4.19
N ASN A 222 16.89 -24.61 4.88
CA ASN A 222 16.45 -25.77 5.64
C ASN A 222 15.12 -26.29 5.08
N PRO A 223 15.10 -27.41 4.34
CA PRO A 223 13.87 -27.98 3.78
C PRO A 223 12.92 -28.52 4.85
N HIS A 224 13.37 -28.68 6.10
CA HIS A 224 12.55 -29.10 7.24
C HIS A 224 11.97 -27.91 8.02
N ALA A 225 12.14 -26.68 7.54
CA ALA A 225 11.55 -25.51 8.16
C ALA A 225 10.02 -25.61 8.17
N VAL A 226 9.42 -25.51 9.36
CA VAL A 226 7.98 -25.63 9.57
C VAL A 226 7.34 -24.24 9.56
N LEU A 227 6.31 -24.05 8.74
CA LEU A 227 5.50 -22.83 8.73
C LEU A 227 4.55 -22.82 9.93
N TYR A 228 4.51 -21.70 10.65
CA TYR A 228 3.53 -21.48 11.71
C TYR A 228 2.29 -20.78 11.16
N ASP A 229 1.09 -21.20 11.55
CA ASP A 229 -0.15 -20.49 11.19
C ASP A 229 -0.43 -19.32 12.14
N ARG A 230 -0.15 -19.53 13.44
CA ARG A 230 -0.35 -18.55 14.50
C ARG A 230 0.82 -18.60 15.48
N LEU A 231 1.20 -17.43 15.96
CA LEU A 231 2.21 -17.24 17.01
C LEU A 231 1.76 -16.17 17.98
N THR A 232 2.12 -16.31 19.24
CA THR A 232 2.08 -15.19 20.18
C THR A 232 3.36 -14.36 20.08
N TYR A 233 3.35 -13.10 20.52
CA TYR A 233 4.60 -12.32 20.62
C TYR A 233 5.63 -12.98 21.54
N ARG A 234 5.17 -13.67 22.58
CA ARG A 234 6.02 -14.43 23.50
C ARG A 234 6.75 -15.54 22.77
N GLU A 235 6.05 -16.34 21.96
CA GLU A 235 6.66 -17.40 21.18
C GLU A 235 7.67 -16.88 20.15
N VAL A 236 7.38 -15.74 19.51
CA VAL A 236 8.32 -15.10 18.58
C VAL A 236 9.64 -14.78 19.27
N ASN A 237 9.58 -14.26 20.50
CA ASN A 237 10.76 -13.91 21.30
C ASN A 237 11.48 -15.15 21.85
N GLU A 238 10.75 -16.10 22.44
CA GLU A 238 11.33 -17.32 23.03
C GLU A 238 12.01 -18.21 21.99
N LYS A 239 11.41 -18.34 20.80
CA LYS A 239 11.95 -19.12 19.68
C LYS A 239 12.92 -18.32 18.81
N GLN A 240 13.18 -17.05 19.13
CA GLN A 240 14.06 -16.14 18.38
C GLN A 240 13.74 -16.08 16.87
N LEU A 241 12.45 -16.05 16.53
CA LEU A 241 11.99 -16.10 15.14
C LEU A 241 12.29 -14.77 14.44
N LYS A 242 12.88 -14.83 13.24
CA LYS A 242 13.28 -13.65 12.45
C LYS A 242 12.07 -13.06 11.69
N VAL A 243 11.18 -12.42 12.43
CA VAL A 243 9.95 -11.80 11.89
C VAL A 243 10.20 -10.35 11.48
N MET A 244 10.56 -9.52 12.46
CA MET A 244 10.88 -8.09 12.39
C MET A 244 12.03 -7.84 13.39
N ASP A 245 12.58 -6.63 13.45
CA ASP A 245 13.48 -6.28 14.55
C ASP A 245 12.76 -6.31 15.91
N ALA A 246 13.53 -6.52 16.98
CA ALA A 246 12.99 -6.66 18.33
C ALA A 246 12.20 -5.41 18.78
N THR A 247 12.61 -4.21 18.37
CA THR A 247 11.91 -2.97 18.71
C THR A 247 10.51 -2.92 18.10
N ALA A 248 10.37 -3.34 16.83
CA ALA A 248 9.08 -3.40 16.18
C ALA A 248 8.15 -4.45 16.82
N ILE A 249 8.68 -5.63 17.17
CA ILE A 249 7.92 -6.67 17.89
C ILE A 249 7.46 -6.16 19.25
N ALA A 250 8.36 -5.56 20.03
CA ALA A 250 8.05 -5.00 21.34
C ALA A 250 6.96 -3.91 21.25
N LEU A 251 7.09 -2.99 20.29
CA LEU A 251 6.11 -1.92 20.08
C LEU A 251 4.73 -2.47 19.71
N CYS A 252 4.67 -3.48 18.84
CA CYS A 252 3.42 -4.14 18.51
C CYS A 252 2.83 -4.91 19.70
N GLN A 253 3.66 -5.59 20.49
CA GLN A 253 3.23 -6.33 21.67
C GLN A 253 2.63 -5.40 22.74
N GLU A 254 3.33 -4.32 23.09
CA GLU A 254 2.91 -3.35 24.12
C GLU A 254 1.54 -2.75 23.82
N HIS A 255 1.26 -2.50 22.54
CA HIS A 255 0.01 -1.90 22.08
C HIS A 255 -0.99 -2.92 21.50
N SER A 256 -0.75 -4.22 21.68
CA SER A 256 -1.61 -5.30 21.15
C SER A 256 -1.94 -5.12 19.65
N LYS A 257 -0.95 -4.69 18.86
CA LYS A 257 -1.10 -4.41 17.44
C LYS A 257 -0.73 -5.64 16.59
N PRO A 258 -1.70 -6.41 16.09
CA PRO A 258 -1.41 -7.66 15.41
C PRO A 258 -0.57 -7.47 14.15
N ILE A 259 0.20 -8.50 13.81
CA ILE A 259 1.05 -8.57 12.62
C ILE A 259 0.62 -9.78 11.81
N LEU A 260 0.44 -9.61 10.50
CA LEU A 260 0.24 -10.71 9.55
C LEU A 260 1.41 -10.76 8.59
N VAL A 261 2.16 -11.87 8.61
CA VAL A 261 3.29 -12.11 7.70
C VAL A 261 2.85 -13.02 6.58
N PHE A 262 3.00 -12.60 5.33
CA PHE A 262 2.50 -13.37 4.19
C PHE A 262 3.37 -13.19 2.94
N ASN A 263 3.17 -14.08 1.96
CA ASN A 263 3.86 -14.02 0.68
C ASN A 263 3.13 -13.14 -0.34
N PHE A 264 3.70 -12.00 -0.73
CA PHE A 264 3.06 -11.10 -1.71
C PHE A 264 3.14 -11.61 -3.16
N LYS A 265 4.01 -12.59 -3.45
CA LYS A 265 4.18 -13.16 -4.79
C LYS A 265 3.02 -14.05 -5.22
N LYS A 266 2.26 -14.57 -4.25
CA LYS A 266 1.05 -15.34 -4.54
C LYS A 266 -0.03 -14.39 -5.05
N ALA A 267 -0.59 -14.67 -6.23
CA ALA A 267 -1.60 -13.83 -6.83
C ALA A 267 -2.79 -13.61 -5.87
N GLY A 268 -3.15 -12.35 -5.65
CA GLY A 268 -4.26 -11.95 -4.77
C GLY A 268 -3.97 -12.09 -3.28
N SER A 269 -2.73 -12.35 -2.85
CA SER A 269 -2.43 -12.52 -1.43
C SER A 269 -2.58 -11.23 -0.63
N ILE A 270 -2.28 -10.07 -1.20
CA ILE A 270 -2.52 -8.77 -0.54
C ILE A 270 -4.03 -8.57 -0.33
N VAL A 271 -4.86 -8.92 -1.32
CA VAL A 271 -6.32 -8.85 -1.22
C VAL A 271 -6.83 -9.77 -0.11
N GLN A 272 -6.32 -11.00 -0.04
CA GLN A 272 -6.69 -11.96 0.99
C GLN A 272 -6.25 -11.49 2.38
N ALA A 273 -5.03 -10.97 2.52
CA ALA A 273 -4.50 -10.42 3.77
C ALA A 273 -5.34 -9.24 4.26
N ILE A 274 -5.70 -8.30 3.37
CA ILE A 274 -6.55 -7.15 3.71
C ILE A 274 -7.98 -7.56 4.05
N SER A 275 -8.49 -8.62 3.42
CA SER A 275 -9.82 -9.15 3.71
C SER A 275 -9.88 -9.95 5.02
N GLY A 276 -8.76 -10.13 5.73
CA GLY A 276 -8.71 -10.90 6.96
C GLY A 276 -8.79 -12.42 6.76
N LYS A 277 -8.57 -12.91 5.54
CA LYS A 277 -8.51 -14.35 5.27
C LYS A 277 -7.21 -14.91 5.85
N THR A 278 -7.23 -16.19 6.19
CA THR A 278 -6.08 -16.90 6.76
C THR A 278 -5.02 -17.09 5.67
N VAL A 279 -4.05 -16.19 5.62
CA VAL A 279 -2.88 -16.27 4.73
C VAL A 279 -1.59 -16.04 5.51
N GLY A 280 -0.63 -16.95 5.38
CA GLY A 280 0.63 -16.88 6.11
C GLY A 280 0.44 -17.00 7.61
N THR A 281 1.23 -16.24 8.38
CA THR A 281 1.30 -16.37 9.84
C THR A 281 0.74 -15.16 10.55
N TRP A 282 -0.23 -15.39 11.42
CA TRP A 282 -0.76 -14.39 12.34
C TRP A 282 0.07 -14.30 13.62
N ILE A 283 0.39 -13.08 14.05
CA ILE A 283 1.07 -12.79 15.31
C ILE A 283 0.23 -11.80 16.10
N GLY A 284 -0.14 -12.16 17.33
CA GLY A 284 -0.97 -11.33 18.18
C GLY A 284 -0.84 -11.67 19.66
N ALA A 285 -1.62 -10.97 20.49
CA ALA A 285 -1.84 -11.37 21.88
C ALA A 285 -2.70 -12.65 21.93
N GLU A 286 -2.61 -13.38 23.05
CA GLU A 286 -3.52 -14.49 23.37
C GLU A 286 -4.97 -14.03 23.50
#